data_AF-A0A7C4FPM8-F1
#
_entry.id   AF-A0A7C4FPM8-F1
#
_cell.length_a   1.000
_cell.length_b   1.000
_cell.length_c   1.000
_cell.angle_alpha   90.00
_cell.angle_beta   90.00
_cell.angle_gamma   90.00
#
_symmetry.space_group_name_H-M   'P 1'
#
loop_
_entity.id
_entity.type
_entity.pdbx_description
1 polymer ?
#
loop_
_entity_poly.entity_id
_entity_poly.type
_entity_poly.pdbx_seq_one_letter_code
_entity_poly.pdbx_strand_id
1 'polypeptide(L)'
;MFLVLYLSELGLPLSYDEAYYWDWSRNLDFGYYSKPPMVAWIIALTTSMFGNTEIGVRVGAVLLRILSLLLSTWLFYKYLDRLRARLILFSLCFTPI
;
A
#
# COMPACT_ATOMS: atom_id res chain seq x y z
N MET A 1 0.08 -0.64 14.40
CA MET A 1 0.48 0.71 14.86
C MET A 1 0.97 1.57 13.70
N PHE A 2 1.95 1.12 12.91
CA PHE A 2 2.48 1.88 11.76
C PHE A 2 1.44 2.26 10.71
N LEU A 3 0.45 1.40 10.42
CA LEU A 3 -0.67 1.77 9.53
C LEU A 3 -1.45 2.97 10.07
N VAL A 4 -1.68 3.06 11.39
CA VAL A 4 -2.44 4.17 12.00
C VAL A 4 -1.64 5.47 11.93
N LEU A 5 -0.32 5.40 12.09
CA LEU A 5 0.57 6.55 11.87
C LEU A 5 0.54 6.99 10.41
N TYR A 6 0.64 6.06 9.47
CA TYR A 6 0.53 6.35 8.04
C TYR A 6 -0.83 6.97 7.67
N LEU A 7 -1.92 6.52 8.29
CA LEU A 7 -3.24 7.13 8.11
C LEU A 7 -3.29 8.59 8.60
N SER A 8 -2.53 8.94 9.64
CA SER A 8 -2.43 10.33 10.11
C SER A 8 -1.65 11.23 9.15
N GLU A 9 -0.80 10.64 8.30
CA GLU A 9 0.00 11.36 7.30
C GLU A 9 -0.74 11.54 5.97
N LEU A 10 -1.93 10.95 5.78
CA LEU A 10 -2.64 10.97 4.49
C LEU A 10 -2.90 12.37 3.90
N GLY A 11 -3.03 13.39 4.75
CA GLY A 11 -3.24 14.78 4.33
C GLY A 11 -1.96 15.62 4.23
N LEU A 12 -0.79 15.04 4.53
CA LEU A 12 0.48 15.72 4.37
C LEU A 12 0.90 15.76 2.90
N PRO A 13 1.71 16.76 2.49
CA PRO A 13 2.27 16.81 1.15
C PRO A 13 2.94 15.49 0.75
N LEU A 14 2.86 15.17 -0.54
CA LEU A 14 3.54 13.99 -1.08
C LEU A 14 5.05 14.12 -0.92
N SER A 15 5.68 13.01 -0.54
CA SER A 15 7.13 12.88 -0.63
C SER A 15 7.58 12.90 -2.10
N TYR A 16 8.86 13.13 -2.32
CA TYR A 16 9.43 13.19 -3.67
C TYR A 16 9.10 11.94 -4.50
N ASP A 17 9.24 10.75 -3.89
CA ASP A 17 8.96 9.48 -4.57
C ASP A 17 7.47 9.30 -4.90
N GLU A 18 6.57 9.69 -3.99
CA GLU A 18 5.13 9.58 -4.22
C GLU A 18 4.63 10.55 -5.30
N ALA A 19 5.14 11.78 -5.30
CA ALA A 19 4.85 12.75 -6.35
C ALA A 19 5.35 12.26 -7.71
N TYR A 20 6.51 11.60 -7.73
CA TYR A 20 7.07 11.00 -8.94
C TYR A 20 6.21 9.85 -9.48
N TYR A 21 5.69 8.97 -8.62
CA TYR A 21 4.76 7.91 -9.06
C TYR A 21 3.41 8.45 -9.50
N TRP A 22 2.95 9.53 -8.88
CA TRP A 22 1.72 10.19 -9.30
C TRP A 22 1.85 10.83 -10.67
N ASP A 23 3.02 11.36 -11.02
CA ASP A 23 3.27 11.84 -12.38
C ASP A 23 3.17 10.70 -13.40
N TRP A 24 3.81 9.56 -13.11
CA TRP A 24 3.71 8.35 -13.93
C TRP A 24 2.27 7.84 -14.06
N SER A 25 1.45 7.94 -13.03
CA SER A 25 0.06 7.49 -13.11
C SER A 25 -0.78 8.29 -14.12
N ARG A 26 -0.33 9.50 -14.50
CA ARG A 26 -0.99 10.31 -15.54
C ARG A 26 -0.62 9.86 -16.96
N ASN A 27 0.52 9.19 -17.13
CA ASN A 27 1.01 8.69 -18.42
C ASN A 27 1.30 7.18 -18.29
N LEU A 28 0.24 6.38 -18.32
CA LEU A 28 0.32 4.94 -18.10
C LEU A 28 1.14 4.24 -19.18
N ASP A 29 2.31 3.74 -18.78
CA ASP A 29 3.18 2.90 -19.61
C ASP A 29 3.30 1.49 -19.01
N PHE A 30 3.79 0.54 -19.81
CA PHE A 30 4.07 -0.85 -19.43
C PHE A 30 5.43 -1.02 -18.74
N GLY A 31 6.27 0.01 -18.74
CA GLY A 31 7.53 0.01 -18.00
C GLY A 31 8.10 1.41 -17.84
N TYR A 32 8.36 1.81 -16.60
CA TYR A 32 9.00 3.09 -16.30
C TYR A 32 10.50 2.90 -16.06
N TYR A 33 11.22 4.02 -16.17
CA TYR A 33 12.68 4.07 -16.12
C TYR A 33 13.30 3.30 -14.94
N SER A 34 12.67 3.32 -13.76
CA SER A 34 13.23 2.69 -12.56
C SER A 34 12.36 1.64 -11.89
N LYS A 35 11.07 1.50 -12.27
CA LYS A 35 10.12 0.61 -11.58
C LYS A 35 9.07 0.00 -12.51
N PRO A 36 8.54 -1.20 -12.15
CA PRO A 36 7.45 -1.82 -12.88
C PRO A 36 6.18 -0.97 -12.82
N PRO A 37 5.28 -1.11 -13.81
CA PRO A 37 4.18 -0.16 -14.02
C PRO A 37 3.06 -0.26 -12.98
N MET A 38 3.03 -1.35 -12.23
CA MET A 38 1.96 -1.69 -11.29
C MET A 38 1.68 -0.58 -10.26
N VAL A 39 2.71 0.13 -9.78
CA VAL A 39 2.52 1.23 -8.82
C VAL A 39 1.74 2.39 -9.45
N ALA A 40 2.16 2.83 -10.64
CA ALA A 40 1.51 3.92 -11.36
C ALA A 40 0.06 3.56 -11.76
N TRP A 41 -0.17 2.30 -12.16
CA TRP A 41 -1.51 1.83 -12.53
C TRP A 41 -2.46 1.82 -11.33
N ILE A 42 -1.99 1.40 -10.16
CA ILE A 42 -2.78 1.40 -8.93
C ILE A 42 -3.11 2.83 -8.51
N ILE A 43 -2.13 3.75 -8.58
CA ILE A 43 -2.36 5.17 -8.28
C ILE A 43 -3.35 5.79 -9.27
N ALA A 44 -3.28 5.44 -10.56
CA ALA A 44 -4.24 5.93 -11.56
C ALA A 44 -5.66 5.44 -11.28
N LEU A 45 -5.82 4.17 -10.89
CA LEU A 45 -7.12 3.62 -10.50
C LEU A 45 -7.66 4.34 -9.25
N THR A 46 -6.85 4.52 -8.22
CA THR A 46 -7.33 5.15 -6.98
C THR A 46 -7.59 6.64 -7.12
N THR A 47 -6.76 7.36 -7.88
CA THR A 47 -7.00 8.78 -8.20
C THR A 47 -8.19 8.98 -9.13
N SER A 48 -8.50 8.03 -10.01
CA SER A 48 -9.74 8.07 -10.81
C SER A 48 -11.02 7.94 -9.98
N MET A 49 -10.96 7.22 -8.85
CA MET A 49 -12.11 6.99 -7.96
C MET A 49 -12.23 8.02 -6.83
N PHE A 50 -11.11 8.42 -6.23
CA PHE A 50 -11.05 9.33 -5.07
C PHE A 50 -10.61 10.75 -5.42
N GLY A 51 -10.36 11.02 -6.70
CA GLY A 51 -9.86 12.29 -7.21
C GLY A 51 -8.34 12.46 -7.14
N ASN A 52 -7.85 13.51 -7.81
CA ASN A 52 -6.44 13.90 -7.87
C ASN A 52 -5.98 14.58 -6.57
N THR A 53 -6.00 13.82 -5.47
CA THR A 53 -5.60 14.26 -4.12
C THR A 53 -4.52 13.35 -3.56
N GLU A 54 -3.81 13.82 -2.53
CA GLU A 54 -2.80 13.06 -1.79
C GLU A 54 -3.39 11.77 -1.20
N ILE A 55 -4.63 11.86 -0.72
CA ILE A 55 -5.42 10.72 -0.25
C ILE A 55 -5.64 9.74 -1.41
N GLY A 56 -6.05 10.22 -2.58
CA GLY A 56 -6.22 9.39 -3.78
C GLY A 56 -4.96 8.61 -4.17
N VAL A 57 -3.78 9.21 -4.00
CA VAL A 57 -2.48 8.55 -4.26
C VAL A 57 -2.17 7.48 -3.20
N ARG A 58 -2.40 7.77 -1.92
CA ARG A 58 -2.00 6.88 -0.81
C ARG A 58 -3.02 5.78 -0.47
N VAL A 59 -4.30 5.95 -0.80
CA VAL A 59 -5.37 4.98 -0.49
C VAL A 59 -5.09 3.61 -1.11
N GLY A 60 -4.51 3.56 -2.31
CA GLY A 60 -4.14 2.29 -2.96
C GLY A 60 -3.14 1.48 -2.12
N ALA A 61 -2.12 2.14 -1.57
CA ALA A 61 -1.14 1.50 -0.70
C ALA A 61 -1.78 0.98 0.60
N VAL A 62 -2.71 1.74 1.20
CA VAL A 62 -3.46 1.32 2.39
C VAL A 62 -4.28 0.06 2.12
N LEU A 63 -5.02 0.03 1.00
CA LEU A 63 -5.85 -1.12 0.63
C LEU A 63 -5.02 -2.38 0.41
N LEU A 64 -3.90 -2.28 -0.32
CA LEU A 64 -3.00 -3.41 -0.54
C LEU A 64 -2.38 -3.91 0.77
N ARG A 65 -2.07 -3.02 1.71
CA ARG A 65 -1.55 -3.40 3.03
C ARG A 65 -2.58 -4.20 3.83
N ILE A 66 -3.84 -3.76 3.84
CA ILE A 66 -4.94 -4.49 4.50
C ILE A 66 -5.12 -5.86 3.84
N LEU A 67 -5.13 -5.91 2.51
CA LEU A 67 -5.28 -7.17 1.77
C LEU A 67 -4.13 -8.14 2.06
N SER A 68 -2.89 -7.66 2.07
CA SER A 68 -1.70 -8.47 2.39
C SER A 68 -1.77 -9.03 3.82
N LEU A 69 -2.21 -8.22 4.79
CA LEU A 69 -2.42 -8.68 6.17
C LEU A 69 -3.52 -9.74 6.25
N LEU A 70 -4.66 -9.52 5.61
CA LEU A 70 -5.77 -10.49 5.59
C LEU A 70 -5.33 -11.81 4.95
N LEU A 71 -4.67 -11.76 3.80
CA LEU A 71 -4.17 -12.95 3.12
C LEU A 71 -3.15 -13.71 3.97
N SER A 72 -2.24 -12.98 4.62
CA SER A 72 -1.25 -13.56 5.54
C SER A 72 -1.94 -14.24 6.73
N THR A 73 -2.96 -13.62 7.34
CA THR A 73 -3.72 -14.26 8.43
C THR A 73 -4.38 -15.55 7.97
N TRP A 74 -5.03 -15.53 6.81
CA TRP A 74 -5.71 -16.69 6.26
C TRP A 74 -4.73 -17.83 5.97
N LEU A 75 -3.59 -17.53 5.35
CA LEU A 75 -2.53 -18.50 5.08
C LEU A 75 -1.95 -19.10 6.37
N PHE A 76 -1.61 -18.28 7.36
CA PHE A 76 -1.02 -18.78 8.59
C PHE A 76 -1.99 -19.62 9.41
N TYR A 77 -3.27 -19.26 9.48
CA TYR A 77 -4.25 -20.11 10.16
C TYR A 77 -4.55 -21.41 9.42
N LYS A 78 -4.31 -21.47 8.10
CA LYS A 78 -4.48 -22.68 7.30
C LYS A 78 -3.32 -23.67 7.45
N TYR A 79 -2.08 -23.18 7.58
CA TYR A 79 -0.88 -24.03 7.53
C TYR A 79 -0.07 -24.11 8.84
N LEU A 80 -0.26 -23.19 9.79
CA LEU A 80 0.51 -23.14 11.04
C LEU A 80 -0.37 -23.33 12.28
N ASP A 81 0.28 -23.78 13.35
CA ASP A 81 -0.33 -23.84 14.69
C ASP A 81 -0.79 -22.45 15.14
N ARG A 82 -1.92 -22.40 15.89
CA ARG A 82 -2.54 -21.15 16.35
C ARG A 82 -1.57 -20.21 17.10
N LEU A 83 -0.63 -20.74 17.88
CA LEU A 83 0.37 -19.94 18.59
C LEU A 83 1.39 -19.31 17.64
N ARG A 84 1.93 -20.08 16.69
CA ARG A 84 2.93 -19.62 15.72
C ARG A 84 2.32 -18.58 14.76
N ALA A 85 1.10 -18.83 14.29
CA ALA A 85 0.35 -17.89 13.46
C ALA A 85 0.18 -16.54 14.17
N ARG A 86 -0.22 -16.53 15.45
CA ARG A 86 -0.39 -15.29 16.23
C ARG A 86 0.91 -14.52 16.41
N LEU A 87 2.02 -15.21 16.68
CA LEU A 87 3.33 -14.56 16.87
C LEU A 87 3.84 -13.91 15.57
N ILE A 88 3.70 -14.59 14.43
CA ILE A 88 4.10 -14.06 13.11
C ILE A 88 3.19 -12.91 12.68
N LEU A 89 1.89 -13.00 12.94
CA LEU A 89 0.97 -11.89 12.68
C LEU A 89 1.23 -10.68 13.56
N PHE A 90 1.63 -10.92 14.81
CA PHE A 90 2.05 -9.87 15.71
C PHE A 90 3.29 -9.16 15.16
N SER A 91 4.33 -9.90 14.74
CA SER A 91 5.54 -9.28 14.17
C SER A 91 5.26 -8.53 12.85
N LEU A 92 4.37 -9.02 12.00
CA LEU A 92 3.95 -8.33 10.77
C LEU A 92 3.19 -7.02 11.02
N CYS A 93 2.60 -6.85 12.22
CA CYS A 93 2.02 -5.56 12.62
C CYS A 93 3.08 -4.50 12.97
N PHE A 94 4.33 -4.90 13.22
CA PHE A 94 5.45 -4.04 13.56
C PHE A 94 6.40 -3.73 12.40
N THR A 95 6.19 -4.31 11.22
CA THR A 95 7.03 -3.95 10.07
C THR A 95 6.73 -2.52 9.63
N PRO A 96 7.73 -1.61 9.65
CA PRO A 96 7.56 -0.26 9.12
C PRO A 96 7.27 -0.33 7.61
N ILE A 97 6.57 0.70 7.11
CA ILE A 97 6.30 0.91 5.68
C ILE A 97 7.48 1.68 5.11
#